data_AF-A0A0C2CCC6-F1
#
_entry.id   AF-A0A0C2CCC6-F1
#
_cell.length_a   1.000
_cell.length_b   1.000
_cell.length_c   1.000
_cell.angle_alpha   90.00
_cell.angle_beta   90.00
_cell.angle_gamma   90.00
#
_symmetry.space_group_name_H-M   'P 1'
#
loop_
_entity.id
_entity.type
_entity.pdbx_description
1 polymer ?
#
loop_
_entity_poly.entity_id
_entity_poly.type
_entity_poly.pdbx_seq_one_letter_code
_entity_poly.pdbx_strand_id
1 'polypeptide(L)'
;MKIEWLTVKGPFLYAGGHGVVRHVNWKDVFTKIRNFAGFKAPGYLTHEAVHWSDIHKKWFFLPRKASTTMYEEVADEKKGTNMLITADENFNSFEVVKVGNNNHPERGFSAFAFVPGTNDGIIMAIKSKEVTGEDSESFATVFDTRGNIIKDDQNLGSNYKFEGIFLAT
;
A
#
# COMPACT_ATOMS: atom_id res chain seq x y z
N MET A 1 -14.40 -13.08 -7.14
CA MET A 1 -13.78 -11.75 -6.95
C MET A 1 -12.54 -11.94 -6.11
N LYS A 2 -11.35 -11.55 -6.57
CA LYS A 2 -10.13 -11.58 -5.75
C LYS A 2 -10.11 -10.29 -4.92
N ILE A 3 -10.13 -10.42 -3.60
CA ILE A 3 -10.13 -9.29 -2.65
C ILE A 3 -8.68 -9.05 -2.26
N GLU A 4 -8.16 -7.86 -2.56
CA GLU A 4 -6.74 -7.54 -2.31
C GLU A 4 -6.57 -6.53 -1.17
N TRP A 5 -7.66 -5.90 -0.71
CA TRP A 5 -7.62 -4.93 0.39
C TRP A 5 -8.99 -4.80 1.06
N LEU A 6 -8.95 -4.33 2.30
CA LEU A 6 -10.11 -4.04 3.13
C LEU A 6 -9.87 -2.69 3.82
N THR A 7 -10.89 -1.85 3.87
CA THR A 7 -10.86 -0.66 4.73
C THR A 7 -12.25 -0.36 5.28
N VAL A 8 -12.32 0.47 6.31
CA VAL A 8 -13.60 0.92 6.89
C VAL A 8 -13.67 2.44 6.74
N LYS A 9 -14.81 2.94 6.28
CA LYS A 9 -15.12 4.38 6.28
C LYS A 9 -16.55 4.58 6.74
N GLY A 10 -16.72 5.26 7.86
CA GLY A 10 -18.02 5.38 8.53
C GLY A 10 -18.59 3.99 8.89
N PRO A 11 -19.88 3.71 8.65
CA PRO A 11 -20.49 2.42 8.98
C PRO A 11 -20.24 1.33 7.92
N PHE A 12 -19.42 1.60 6.88
CA PHE A 12 -19.27 0.70 5.75
C PHE A 12 -17.88 0.04 5.73
N LEU A 13 -17.87 -1.29 5.59
CA LEU A 13 -16.70 -2.04 5.14
C LEU A 13 -16.58 -1.86 3.63
N TYR A 14 -15.48 -1.27 3.20
CA TYR A 14 -15.05 -1.27 1.82
C TYR A 14 -14.18 -2.50 1.64
N ALA A 15 -14.81 -3.54 1.13
CA ALA A 15 -14.12 -4.72 0.65
C ALA A 15 -14.21 -4.75 -0.86
N GLY A 16 -13.13 -5.16 -1.51
CA GLY A 16 -13.24 -5.69 -2.86
C GLY A 16 -13.99 -7.04 -2.88
N GLY A 17 -15.31 -7.09 -2.55
CA GLY A 17 -16.27 -8.25 -2.58
C GLY A 17 -16.76 -8.76 -1.22
N HIS A 18 -17.80 -9.61 -1.01
CA HIS A 18 -19.23 -9.54 -1.35
C HIS A 18 -20.09 -9.32 -0.06
N GLY A 19 -21.08 -8.42 -0.12
CA GLY A 19 -22.12 -8.01 0.86
C GLY A 19 -22.67 -6.65 0.40
N VAL A 20 -23.98 -6.31 0.48
CA VAL A 20 -24.67 -5.21 -0.29
C VAL A 20 -23.71 -4.47 -1.23
N VAL A 21 -23.39 -5.14 -2.33
CA VAL A 21 -22.19 -4.81 -3.09
C VAL A 21 -22.53 -3.64 -3.99
N ARG A 22 -21.89 -2.50 -3.75
CA ARG A 22 -21.84 -1.44 -4.76
C ARG A 22 -20.56 -1.61 -5.56
N HIS A 23 -20.70 -1.84 -6.86
CA HIS A 23 -19.58 -1.79 -7.78
C HIS A 23 -19.27 -0.33 -8.08
N VAL A 24 -18.09 0.14 -7.69
CA VAL A 24 -17.63 1.50 -7.96
C VAL A 24 -16.48 1.41 -8.95
N ASN A 25 -16.62 2.06 -10.09
CA ASN A 25 -15.54 2.09 -11.06
C ASN A 25 -14.45 3.09 -10.60
N TRP A 26 -13.31 2.59 -10.17
CA TRP A 26 -12.14 3.39 -9.76
C TRP A 26 -11.07 3.53 -10.85
N LYS A 27 -11.38 3.18 -12.10
CA LYS A 27 -10.43 3.29 -13.23
C LYS A 27 -9.79 4.68 -13.30
N ASP A 28 -10.61 5.73 -13.22
CA ASP A 28 -10.13 7.10 -13.31
C ASP A 28 -9.38 7.53 -12.05
N VAL A 29 -9.79 7.04 -10.87
CA VAL A 29 -9.09 7.27 -9.60
C VAL A 29 -7.67 6.70 -9.65
N PHE A 30 -7.53 5.42 -10.01
CA PHE A 30 -6.20 4.80 -10.14
C PHE A 30 -5.37 5.43 -11.26
N THR A 31 -6.01 5.85 -12.36
CA THR A 31 -5.33 6.60 -13.42
C THR A 31 -4.76 7.93 -12.92
N LYS A 32 -5.54 8.70 -12.14
CA LYS A 32 -5.09 9.96 -11.52
C LYS A 32 -3.91 9.72 -10.58
N ILE A 33 -4.04 8.77 -9.65
CA ILE A 33 -2.99 8.41 -8.68
C ILE A 33 -1.69 8.04 -9.40
N ARG A 34 -1.78 7.11 -10.34
CA ARG A 34 -0.62 6.64 -11.13
C ARG A 34 0.05 7.78 -11.89
N ASN A 35 -0.74 8.60 -12.59
CA ASN A 35 -0.21 9.69 -13.40
C ASN A 35 0.44 10.77 -12.53
N PHE A 36 -0.18 11.10 -11.39
CA PHE A 36 0.36 12.05 -10.42
C PHE A 36 1.69 11.58 -9.83
N ALA A 37 1.77 10.29 -9.48
CA ALA A 37 2.99 9.68 -8.95
C ALA A 37 4.13 9.52 -9.98
N GLY A 38 3.91 9.90 -11.24
CA GLY A 38 4.94 9.88 -12.31
C GLY A 38 5.00 8.58 -13.12
N PHE A 39 4.03 7.68 -12.98
CA PHE A 39 4.03 6.34 -13.61
C PHE A 39 3.03 6.23 -14.76
N LYS A 40 2.94 7.25 -15.63
CA LYS A 40 2.00 7.27 -16.77
C LYS A 40 2.13 6.00 -17.62
N ALA A 41 1.04 5.61 -18.29
CA ALA A 41 1.03 4.47 -19.20
C ALA A 41 2.16 4.60 -20.25
N PRO A 42 2.89 3.52 -20.58
CA PRO A 42 2.61 2.11 -20.23
C PRO A 42 3.05 1.69 -18.80
N GLY A 43 3.59 2.60 -18.00
CA GLY A 43 3.87 2.36 -16.58
C GLY A 43 2.62 2.07 -15.74
N TYR A 44 2.84 1.57 -14.53
CA TYR A 44 1.80 1.10 -13.63
C TYR A 44 2.18 1.24 -12.16
N LEU A 45 1.14 1.18 -11.32
CA LEU A 45 1.20 0.95 -9.88
C LEU A 45 0.34 -0.28 -9.56
N THR A 46 0.80 -1.12 -8.63
CA THR A 46 0.00 -2.20 -8.03
C THR A 46 -0.32 -1.81 -6.59
N HIS A 47 -1.59 -1.86 -6.20
CA HIS A 47 -2.05 -1.46 -4.87
C HIS A 47 -2.62 -2.65 -4.09
N GLU A 48 -1.96 -3.03 -2.99
CA GLU A 48 -2.45 -4.03 -2.01
C GLU A 48 -2.74 -3.39 -0.65
N ALA A 49 -2.26 -2.18 -0.42
CA ALA A 49 -2.35 -1.50 0.87
C ALA A 49 -3.00 -0.11 0.71
N VAL A 50 -4.25 0.02 1.17
CA VAL A 50 -5.04 1.25 1.11
C VAL A 50 -5.88 1.43 2.37
N HIS A 51 -5.81 2.61 3.02
CA HIS A 51 -6.71 2.98 4.10
C HIS A 51 -7.26 4.40 3.97
N TRP A 52 -8.47 4.60 4.49
CA TRP A 52 -8.99 5.92 4.81
C TRP A 52 -8.61 6.30 6.25
N SER A 53 -8.22 7.55 6.47
CA SER A 53 -8.08 8.13 7.81
C SER A 53 -9.23 9.10 8.08
N ASP A 54 -10.02 8.81 9.11
CA ASP A 54 -11.06 9.75 9.57
C ASP A 54 -10.48 10.98 10.28
N ILE A 55 -9.25 10.91 10.77
CA ILE A 55 -8.56 12.01 11.44
C ILE A 55 -8.02 13.00 10.39
N HIS A 56 -7.31 12.49 9.38
CA HIS A 56 -6.72 13.33 8.34
C HIS A 56 -7.70 13.69 7.21
N LYS A 57 -8.84 13.00 7.13
CA LYS A 57 -9.80 13.09 6.00
C LYS A 57 -9.12 12.86 4.64
N LYS A 58 -8.20 11.90 4.61
CA LYS A 58 -7.41 11.53 3.44
C LYS A 58 -7.38 10.01 3.24
N TRP A 59 -7.27 9.60 1.99
CA TRP A 59 -6.86 8.27 1.60
C TRP A 59 -5.34 8.14 1.66
N PHE A 60 -4.85 6.99 2.11
CA PHE A 60 -3.43 6.63 2.20
C PHE A 60 -3.22 5.35 1.40
N PHE A 61 -2.26 5.38 0.47
CA PHE A 61 -1.87 4.25 -0.36
C PHE A 61 -0.39 3.97 -0.15
N LEU A 62 -0.07 2.70 0.07
CA LEU A 62 1.29 2.18 -0.01
C LEU A 62 1.32 1.19 -1.18
N PRO A 63 1.63 1.63 -2.41
CA PRO A 63 1.66 0.73 -3.55
C PRO A 63 2.67 -0.40 -3.32
N ARG A 64 2.32 -1.62 -3.71
CA ARG A 64 3.22 -2.77 -3.70
C ARG A 64 4.33 -2.58 -4.72
N LYS A 65 3.94 -2.26 -5.96
CA LYS A 65 4.82 -2.18 -7.12
C LYS A 65 4.67 -0.83 -7.82
N ALA A 66 5.75 -0.36 -8.42
CA ALA A 66 5.76 0.81 -9.28
C ALA A 66 6.76 0.65 -10.43
N SER A 67 6.33 0.86 -11.66
CA SER A 67 7.20 0.77 -12.84
C SER A 67 6.83 1.80 -13.90
N THR A 68 7.82 2.41 -14.53
CA THR A 68 7.63 3.31 -15.67
C THR A 68 7.55 2.57 -17.00
N THR A 69 7.85 1.26 -17.00
CA THR A 69 7.77 0.38 -18.17
C THR A 69 6.50 -0.48 -18.11
N MET A 70 6.16 -1.09 -19.24
CA MET A 70 5.09 -2.09 -19.30
C MET A 70 5.34 -3.23 -18.32
N TYR A 71 4.26 -3.82 -17.80
CA TYR A 71 4.30 -4.99 -16.94
C TYR A 71 4.97 -6.17 -17.65
N GLU A 72 5.88 -6.81 -16.93
CA GLU A 72 6.52 -8.07 -17.28
C GLU A 72 6.68 -8.84 -15.98
N GLU A 73 6.23 -10.09 -15.96
CA GLU A 73 6.00 -10.88 -14.74
C GLU A 73 7.29 -11.05 -13.92
N VAL A 74 8.40 -11.43 -14.57
CA VAL A 74 9.67 -11.68 -13.89
C VAL A 74 10.30 -10.37 -13.41
N ALA A 75 10.25 -9.31 -14.21
CA ALA A 75 10.75 -8.00 -13.82
C ALA A 75 9.93 -7.38 -12.68
N ASP A 76 8.62 -7.64 -12.60
CA ASP A 76 7.72 -7.11 -11.56
C ASP A 76 8.09 -7.58 -10.15
N GLU A 77 8.66 -8.78 -10.02
CA GLU A 77 9.18 -9.30 -8.74
C GLU A 77 10.10 -8.28 -8.04
N LYS A 78 10.84 -7.47 -8.81
CA LYS A 78 11.78 -6.45 -8.32
C LYS A 78 11.31 -5.00 -8.55
N LYS A 79 10.00 -4.76 -8.63
CA LYS A 79 9.40 -3.41 -8.75
C LYS A 79 8.82 -2.85 -7.45
N GLY A 80 9.23 -3.39 -6.31
CA GLY A 80 8.92 -2.89 -4.97
C GLY A 80 9.20 -1.39 -4.83
N THR A 81 8.30 -0.67 -4.16
CA THR A 81 8.39 0.78 -4.00
C THR A 81 8.30 1.20 -2.55
N ASN A 82 8.80 2.40 -2.27
CA ASN A 82 8.79 3.02 -0.94
C ASN A 82 7.92 4.28 -0.91
N MET A 83 6.88 4.35 -1.75
CA MET A 83 6.00 5.52 -1.79
C MET A 83 4.87 5.40 -0.77
N LEU A 84 4.62 6.50 -0.07
CA LEU A 84 3.33 6.78 0.55
C LEU A 84 2.65 7.85 -0.29
N ILE A 85 1.49 7.52 -0.83
CA ILE A 85 0.66 8.44 -1.61
C ILE A 85 -0.56 8.78 -0.76
N THR A 86 -0.84 10.06 -0.55
CA THR A 86 -2.09 10.50 0.06
C THR A 86 -2.95 11.25 -0.93
N ALA A 87 -4.28 11.17 -0.75
CA ALA A 87 -5.25 11.90 -1.54
C ALA A 87 -6.37 12.44 -0.65
N ASP A 88 -6.95 13.58 -1.01
CA ASP A 88 -8.19 14.03 -0.37
C ASP A 88 -9.35 13.08 -0.68
N GLU A 89 -10.46 13.24 0.04
CA GLU A 89 -11.66 12.38 -0.09
C GLU A 89 -12.14 12.21 -1.53
N ASN A 90 -11.99 13.25 -2.35
CA ASN A 90 -12.51 13.33 -3.71
C ASN A 90 -11.45 13.11 -4.80
N PHE A 91 -10.20 12.79 -4.44
CA PHE A 91 -9.09 12.58 -5.39
C PHE A 91 -8.87 13.79 -6.33
N ASN A 92 -8.96 15.00 -5.77
CA ASN A 92 -8.66 16.27 -6.42
C ASN A 92 -7.23 16.74 -6.14
N SER A 93 -6.67 16.34 -5.00
CA SER A 93 -5.32 16.68 -4.57
C SER A 93 -4.58 15.43 -4.11
N PHE A 94 -3.28 15.40 -4.35
CA PHE A 94 -2.43 14.27 -4.04
C PHE A 94 -1.10 14.74 -3.47
N GLU A 95 -0.49 13.92 -2.62
CA GLU A 95 0.87 14.11 -2.13
C GLU A 95 1.60 12.77 -2.24
N VAL A 96 2.90 12.81 -2.57
CA VAL A 96 3.77 11.62 -2.55
C VAL A 96 4.95 11.92 -1.65
N VAL A 97 5.16 11.06 -0.66
CA VAL A 97 6.38 11.05 0.17
C VAL A 97 7.10 9.72 0.03
N LYS A 98 8.41 9.73 0.29
CA LYS A 98 9.25 8.52 0.29
C LYS A 98 9.43 8.04 1.72
N VAL A 99 9.10 6.77 1.96
CA VAL A 99 9.26 6.09 3.24
C VAL A 99 10.66 5.48 3.29
N GLY A 100 11.58 6.13 4.01
CA GLY A 100 12.98 5.71 4.06
C GLY A 100 13.62 5.51 2.67
N ASN A 101 14.62 4.63 2.62
CA ASN A 101 15.33 4.28 1.38
C ASN A 101 14.79 2.99 0.76
N ASN A 102 14.72 2.93 -0.57
CA ASN A 102 14.31 1.71 -1.29
C ASN A 102 15.51 0.81 -1.60
N ASN A 103 16.16 0.28 -0.57
CA ASN A 103 17.33 -0.59 -0.73
C ASN A 103 16.97 -2.04 -1.08
N HIS A 104 15.67 -2.37 -1.06
CA HIS A 104 15.13 -3.72 -1.24
C HIS A 104 14.00 -3.71 -2.29
N PRO A 105 14.33 -3.57 -3.58
CA PRO A 105 13.33 -3.48 -4.65
C PRO A 105 12.50 -4.75 -4.82
N GLU A 106 12.89 -5.87 -4.23
CA GLU A 106 12.13 -7.11 -4.16
C GLU A 106 10.98 -7.08 -3.13
N ARG A 107 11.00 -6.11 -2.19
CA ARG A 107 9.99 -5.97 -1.13
C ARG A 107 8.93 -4.96 -1.54
N GLY A 108 7.66 -5.39 -1.59
CA GLY A 108 6.51 -4.53 -1.85
C GLY A 108 5.57 -4.46 -0.65
N PHE A 109 5.00 -3.29 -0.37
CA PHE A 109 3.97 -3.16 0.66
C PHE A 109 2.77 -4.06 0.35
N SER A 110 2.32 -4.83 1.34
CA SER A 110 1.17 -5.75 1.23
C SER A 110 0.02 -5.35 2.14
N ALA A 111 0.27 -4.70 3.27
CA ALA A 111 -0.76 -4.20 4.18
C ALA A 111 -0.21 -3.08 5.07
N PHE A 112 -1.09 -2.31 5.71
CA PHE A 112 -0.70 -1.43 6.82
C PHE A 112 -1.86 -1.16 7.76
N ALA A 113 -1.55 -0.65 8.94
CA ALA A 113 -2.51 -0.10 9.87
C ALA A 113 -1.93 1.18 10.49
N PHE A 114 -2.81 2.11 10.86
CA PHE A 114 -2.44 3.22 11.73
C PHE A 114 -2.27 2.72 13.17
N VAL A 115 -1.21 3.19 13.85
CA VAL A 115 -0.96 2.81 15.25
C VAL A 115 -1.96 3.54 16.15
N PRO A 116 -2.75 2.82 16.97
CA PRO A 116 -3.72 3.45 17.87
C PRO A 116 -3.10 4.49 18.81
N GLY A 117 -3.87 5.53 19.13
CA GLY A 117 -3.42 6.60 20.03
C GLY A 117 -2.40 7.57 19.42
N THR A 118 -2.10 7.47 18.11
CA THR A 118 -1.12 8.35 17.44
C THR A 118 -1.75 9.38 16.52
N ASN A 119 -3.08 9.54 16.57
CA ASN A 119 -3.86 10.37 15.65
C ASN A 119 -3.55 10.07 14.17
N ASP A 120 -3.48 8.78 13.83
CA ASP A 120 -3.07 8.29 12.50
C ASP A 120 -1.73 8.88 12.01
N GLY A 121 -0.85 9.30 12.94
CA GLY A 121 0.44 9.91 12.65
C GLY A 121 1.56 8.90 12.48
N ILE A 122 1.38 7.67 12.98
CA ILE A 122 2.33 6.57 12.87
C ILE A 122 1.66 5.39 12.15
N ILE A 123 2.38 4.81 11.20
CA ILE A 123 1.95 3.67 10.39
C ILE A 123 2.85 2.47 10.71
N MET A 124 2.23 1.31 10.92
CA MET A 124 2.88 0.02 10.86
C MET A 124 2.50 -0.67 9.55
N ALA A 125 3.48 -0.99 8.71
CA ALA A 125 3.26 -1.60 7.41
C ALA A 125 3.94 -2.97 7.30
N ILE A 126 3.34 -3.84 6.51
CA ILE A 126 3.89 -5.11 6.08
C ILE A 126 4.39 -4.97 4.66
N LYS A 127 5.58 -5.50 4.39
CA LYS A 127 6.10 -5.75 3.05
C LYS A 127 6.25 -7.24 2.85
N SER A 128 5.98 -7.72 1.65
CA SER A 128 6.32 -9.08 1.26
C SER A 128 7.24 -9.12 0.05
N LYS A 129 8.04 -10.19 0.00
CA LYS A 129 8.98 -10.53 -1.04
C LYS A 129 8.58 -11.87 -1.64
N GLU A 130 8.41 -11.90 -2.96
CA GLU A 130 8.16 -13.08 -3.76
C GLU A 130 9.06 -12.97 -4.98
N VAL A 131 10.10 -13.80 -5.02
CA VAL A 131 11.07 -13.86 -6.11
C VAL A 131 11.18 -15.31 -6.55
N THR A 132 11.08 -15.57 -7.84
CA THR A 132 11.12 -16.93 -8.39
C THR A 132 12.43 -17.62 -7.97
N GLY A 133 12.30 -18.79 -7.34
CA GLY A 133 13.43 -19.58 -6.85
C GLY A 133 13.90 -19.23 -5.43
N GLU A 134 13.24 -18.30 -4.75
CA GLU A 134 13.50 -17.94 -3.35
C GLU A 134 12.27 -18.22 -2.47
N ASP A 135 12.49 -18.46 -1.17
CA ASP A 135 11.40 -18.54 -0.21
C ASP A 135 10.67 -17.20 -0.08
N SER A 136 9.35 -17.25 0.12
CA SER A 136 8.57 -16.04 0.40
C SER A 136 8.93 -15.47 1.76
N GLU A 137 9.08 -14.15 1.86
CA GLU A 137 9.41 -13.50 3.13
C GLU A 137 8.49 -12.30 3.38
N SER A 138 8.29 -11.99 4.66
CA SER A 138 7.51 -10.84 5.09
C SER A 138 8.24 -10.02 6.14
N PHE A 139 8.05 -8.71 6.08
CA PHE A 139 8.76 -7.74 6.91
C PHE A 139 7.78 -6.75 7.50
N ALA A 140 7.97 -6.37 8.77
CA ALA A 140 7.25 -5.26 9.38
C ALA A 140 8.16 -4.03 9.48
N THR A 141 7.62 -2.85 9.20
CA THR A 141 8.30 -1.56 9.38
C THR A 141 7.36 -0.54 10.01
N VAL A 142 7.91 0.43 10.75
CA VAL A 142 7.15 1.49 11.40
C VAL A 142 7.71 2.85 10.98
N PHE A 143 6.85 3.78 10.58
CA PHE A 143 7.23 5.10 10.11
C PHE A 143 6.13 6.15 10.37
N ASP A 144 6.49 7.43 10.35
CA ASP A 144 5.53 8.53 10.44
C ASP A 144 4.91 8.87 9.06
N THR A 145 3.81 9.63 9.04
CA THR A 145 3.12 10.03 7.79
C THR A 145 3.95 10.92 6.86
N ARG A 146 5.13 11.38 7.28
CA ARG A 146 6.10 12.12 6.46
C ARG A 146 7.14 11.21 5.82
N GLY A 147 7.10 9.91 6.11
CA GLY A 147 8.02 8.90 5.58
C GLY A 147 9.28 8.69 6.41
N ASN A 148 9.36 9.26 7.62
CA ASN A 148 10.51 9.05 8.51
C ASN A 148 10.41 7.67 9.17
N ILE A 149 11.43 6.84 8.97
CA ILE A 149 11.51 5.51 9.58
C ILE A 149 11.68 5.66 11.10
N ILE A 150 10.79 5.01 11.85
CA ILE A 150 10.90 4.81 13.30
C ILE A 150 11.52 3.44 13.58
N LYS A 151 11.19 2.44 12.77
CA LYS A 151 11.76 1.09 12.82
C LYS A 151 11.92 0.51 11.42
N ASP A 152 13.17 0.19 11.07
CA ASP A 152 13.51 -0.49 9.81
C ASP A 152 12.84 -1.87 9.69
N ASP A 153 12.78 -2.40 8.47
CA ASP A 153 12.23 -3.72 8.16
C ASP A 153 12.74 -4.81 9.11
N GLN A 154 11.83 -5.42 9.86
CA GLN A 154 12.08 -6.61 10.69
C GLN A 154 11.46 -7.82 10.02
N ASN A 155 12.26 -8.86 9.74
CA ASN A 155 11.76 -10.11 9.17
C ASN A 155 10.79 -10.79 10.17
N LEU A 156 9.62 -11.19 9.69
CA LEU A 156 8.58 -11.84 10.48
C LEU A 156 8.74 -13.36 10.56
N GLY A 157 9.69 -13.93 9.83
CA GLY A 157 10.01 -15.35 9.82
C GLY A 157 9.00 -16.22 9.06
N SER A 158 9.15 -17.53 9.24
CA SER A 158 8.22 -18.58 8.77
C SER A 158 8.09 -18.80 7.26
N ASN A 159 8.87 -18.11 6.42
CA ASN A 159 8.86 -18.27 4.97
C ASN A 159 7.45 -18.13 4.34
N TYR A 160 6.63 -17.25 4.91
CA TYR A 160 5.27 -16.98 4.44
C TYR A 160 5.09 -15.53 4.01
N LYS A 161 4.10 -15.34 3.14
CA LYS A 161 3.56 -14.03 2.75
C LYS A 161 2.45 -13.62 3.73
N PHE A 162 2.69 -12.56 4.49
CA PHE A 162 1.64 -11.89 5.27
C PHE A 162 1.11 -10.71 4.46
N GLU A 163 -0.21 -10.72 4.21
CA GLU A 163 -0.93 -9.72 3.40
C GLU A 163 -1.99 -8.97 4.22
N GLY A 164 -1.95 -9.09 5.53
CA GLY A 164 -2.89 -8.44 6.43
C GLY A 164 -2.23 -8.08 7.74
N ILE A 165 -2.62 -6.93 8.29
CA ILE A 165 -2.31 -6.53 9.65
C ILE A 165 -3.56 -5.88 10.24
N PHE A 166 -3.80 -6.17 11.52
CA PHE A 166 -4.85 -5.53 12.30
C PHE A 166 -4.29 -5.23 13.69
N LEU A 167 -4.52 -4.02 14.17
CA LEU A 167 -4.15 -3.59 15.51
C LEU A 167 -5.43 -3.44 16.33
N ALA A 168 -5.56 -4.23 17.39
CA ALA A 168 -6.65 -4.10 18.33
C ALA A 168 -6.35 -3.00 19.35
N THR A 169 -7.37 -2.23 19.72
CA THR A 169 -7.35 -1.26 20.81
C THR A 169 -8.00 -1.82 22.05
#